data_AF-A0A4U2YL64-F1
#
_entry.id   AF-A0A4U2YL64-F1
#
_cell.length_a   1.000
_cell.length_b   1.000
_cell.length_c   1.000
_cell.angle_alpha   90.00
_cell.angle_beta   90.00
_cell.angle_gamma   90.00
#
_symmetry.space_group_name_H-M   'P 1'
#
loop_
_entity.id
_entity.type
_entity.pdbx_description
1 polymer ?
#
loop_
_entity_poly.entity_id
_entity_poly.type
_entity_poly.pdbx_seq_one_letter_code
_entity_poly.pdbx_strand_id
1 'polypeptide(L)' 'MLAVLLMTLLSLVVGLLVLAYVAYPYRGRDVPHARWLSRVMRRAADRVPPLPDDEEPLIRRR' A
#
# COMPACT_ATOMS: atom_id res chain seq x y z
N MET A 1 29.03 3.53 -13.23
CA MET A 1 28.23 2.34 -13.65
C MET A 1 27.56 1.63 -12.46
N LEU A 2 28.31 1.20 -11.43
CA LEU A 2 27.73 0.50 -10.24
C LEU A 2 26.60 1.27 -9.55
N ALA A 3 26.78 2.56 -9.28
CA ALA A 3 25.75 3.38 -8.66
C ALA A 3 24.46 3.43 -9.48
N VAL A 4 24.57 3.50 -10.82
CA VAL A 4 23.43 3.47 -11.73
C VAL A 4 22.69 2.14 -11.61
N LEU A 5 23.43 1.02 -11.66
CA LEU A 5 22.86 -0.32 -11.49
C LEU A 5 22.12 -0.47 -10.15
N LEU A 6 22.71 0.01 -9.05
CA LEU A 6 22.10 -0.01 -7.73
C LEU A 6 20.81 0.82 -7.69
N MET A 7 20.81 2.01 -8.27
CA MET A 7 19.62 2.85 -8.34
C MET A 7 18.52 2.21 -9.19
N THR A 8 18.88 1.62 -10.33
CA THR A 8 17.93 0.87 -11.17
C THR A 8 17.33 -0.30 -10.39
N LEU A 9 18.15 -1.08 -9.70
CA LEU A 9 17.68 -2.20 -8.89
C LEU A 9 16.75 -1.72 -7.77
N LEU A 10 17.12 -0.64 -7.09
CA LEU A 10 16.29 -0.02 -6.06
C LEU A 10 14.93 0.42 -6.61
N SER A 11 14.90 1.07 -7.78
CA SER A 11 13.65 1.46 -8.44
C SER A 11 12.76 0.26 -8.77
N LEU A 12 13.34 -0.85 -9.26
CA LEU A 12 12.60 -2.09 -9.53
C LEU A 12 12.02 -2.69 -8.24
N VAL A 13 12.81 -2.72 -7.16
CA VAL A 13 12.35 -3.19 -5.85
C VAL A 13 11.18 -2.35 -5.36
N VAL A 14 11.29 -1.02 -5.41
CA VAL A 14 10.21 -0.11 -4.99
C VAL A 14 8.95 -0.32 -5.84
N GLY A 15 9.09 -0.43 -7.16
CA GLY A 15 7.98 -0.70 -8.06
C GLY A 15 7.27 -2.03 -7.75
N LEU A 16 8.04 -3.08 -7.49
CA LEU A 16 7.51 -4.38 -7.07
C LEU A 16 6.76 -4.28 -5.74
N LEU A 17 7.29 -3.52 -4.77
CA LEU A 17 6.62 -3.29 -3.48
C LEU A 17 5.26 -2.59 -3.68
N VAL A 18 5.19 -1.56 -4.53
CA VAL A 18 3.94 -0.87 -4.84
C VAL A 18 2.92 -1.82 -5.45
N LEU A 19 3.33 -2.62 -6.45
CA LEU A 19 2.45 -3.61 -7.09
C LEU A 19 1.94 -4.65 -6.08
N ALA A 20 2.81 -5.16 -5.21
CA ALA A 20 2.42 -6.11 -4.17
C ALA A 20 1.43 -5.48 -3.18
N TYR A 21 1.64 -4.23 -2.76
CA TYR A 21 0.72 -3.51 -1.88
C TYR A 21 -0.67 -3.35 -2.50
N VAL A 22 -0.74 -2.89 -3.74
CA VAL A 22 -2.01 -2.67 -4.46
C VAL A 22 -2.73 -4.00 -4.73
N ALA A 23 -1.99 -5.07 -5.06
CA ALA A 23 -2.58 -6.36 -5.37
C ALA A 23 -3.18 -7.08 -4.15
N TYR A 24 -2.57 -6.90 -2.97
CA TYR A 24 -2.89 -7.67 -1.76
C TYR A 24 -3.40 -6.76 -0.61
N PRO A 25 -2.56 -6.03 0.16
CA PRO A 25 -3.00 -5.21 1.30
C PRO A 25 -4.14 -4.25 1.00
N TYR A 26 -4.08 -3.53 -0.13
CA TYR A 26 -5.12 -2.57 -0.50
C TYR A 26 -6.49 -3.22 -0.68
N ARG A 27 -6.52 -4.50 -1.08
CA ARG A 27 -7.75 -5.30 -1.23
C ARG A 27 -8.11 -6.08 0.04
N GLY A 28 -7.41 -5.86 1.15
CA GLY A 28 -7.58 -6.61 2.39
C GLY A 28 -7.11 -8.07 2.31
N ARG A 29 -6.31 -8.44 1.31
CA ARG A 29 -5.73 -9.79 1.17
C ARG A 29 -4.30 -9.85 1.71
N ASP A 30 -3.91 -11.00 2.25
CA ASP A 30 -2.53 -11.21 2.71
C ASP A 30 -1.57 -11.40 1.52
N VAL A 31 -0.34 -10.87 1.65
CA VAL A 31 0.72 -11.08 0.66
C VAL A 31 1.22 -12.53 0.75
N PRO A 32 1.20 -13.30 -0.35
CA PRO A 32 1.76 -14.65 -0.38
C PRO A 32 3.23 -14.66 0.04
N HIS A 33 3.64 -15.62 0.87
CA HIS A 33 5.01 -15.75 1.42
C HIS A 33 5.47 -14.62 2.36
N ALA A 34 4.68 -13.55 2.54
CA ALA A 34 5.02 -12.42 3.41
C ALA A 34 3.84 -11.99 4.30
N ARG A 35 3.15 -12.94 4.94
CA ARG A 35 2.02 -12.68 5.85
C ARG A 35 2.38 -11.74 7.02
N TRP A 36 3.65 -11.68 7.40
CA TRP A 36 4.14 -10.76 8.43
C TRP A 36 4.02 -9.29 7.99
N LEU A 37 4.26 -8.99 6.72
CA LEU A 37 4.15 -7.64 6.14
C LEU A 37 2.70 -7.15 6.18
N SER A 38 1.75 -8.01 5.81
CA SER A 38 0.32 -7.72 5.88
C SER A 38 -0.14 -7.41 7.30
N ARG A 39 0.34 -8.15 8.32
CA ARG A 39 0.02 -7.89 9.73
C ARG A 39 0.55 -6.54 10.21
N VAL A 40 1.76 -6.15 9.83
CA VAL A 40 2.35 -4.84 10.20
C VAL A 40 1.54 -3.70 9.56
N MET A 41 1.22 -3.82 8.28
CA MET A 41 0.38 -2.83 7.57
C MET A 41 -1.01 -2.71 8.17
N ARG A 42 -1.67 -3.82 8.50
CA ARG A 42 -2.99 -3.82 9.14
C ARG A 42 -2.94 -3.12 10.49
N ARG A 43 -1.93 -3.45 11.30
CA ARG A 43 -1.73 -2.80 12.60
C ARG A 43 -1.36 -1.32 12.49
N ALA A 44 -0.75 -0.89 11.39
CA ALA A 44 -0.53 0.52 11.12
C ALA A 44 -1.85 1.22 10.75
N ALA A 45 -2.66 0.61 9.89
CA ALA A 45 -3.98 1.11 9.51
C ALA A 45 -4.92 1.23 10.73
N ASP A 46 -4.93 0.24 11.63
CA ASP A 46 -5.73 0.27 12.86
C ASP A 46 -5.36 1.43 13.81
N ARG A 47 -4.18 2.05 13.64
CA ARG A 47 -3.75 3.22 14.41
C ARG A 47 -4.09 4.54 13.74
N VAL A 48 -4.52 4.51 12.49
CA VAL A 48 -4.94 5.73 11.78
C VAL A 48 -6.35 6.07 12.27
N PRO A 49 -6.58 7.29 12.80
CA PRO A 49 -7.91 7.74 13.14
C PRO A 49 -8.84 7.60 11.92
N PRO A 50 -10.09 7.16 12.10
CA PRO A 50 -11.04 7.16 11.00
C PRO A 50 -11.17 8.57 10.43
N LEU A 51 -11.33 8.68 9.11
CA LEU A 51 -11.65 9.97 8.50
C LEU A 51 -13.02 10.43 9.04
N PRO A 52 -13.19 11.72 9.35
CA PRO A 52 -14.49 12.25 9.77
C PRO A 52 -15.53 12.06 8.67
N ASP A 53 -16.75 11.65 9.04
CA ASP A 53 -17.88 11.40 8.14
C ASP A 53 -18.43 12.66 7.44
N ASP A 54 -17.78 13.81 7.59
CA ASP A 54 -18.20 15.11 7.03
C ASP A 54 -18.03 15.20 5.50
N GLU A 55 -17.59 14.11 4.86
CA GLU A 55 -17.58 13.97 3.41
C GLU A 55 -18.99 13.62 2.91
N GLU A 56 -19.89 14.61 2.90
CA GLU A 56 -21.13 14.55 2.13
C GLU A 56 -20.78 14.07 0.69
N PRO A 57 -21.37 12.96 0.20
CA PRO A 57 -21.08 12.51 -1.14
C PRO A 57 -21.57 13.55 -2.14
N LEU A 58 -20.63 14.33 -2.70
CA LEU A 58 -20.79 15.26 -3.82
C LEU A 58 -21.39 14.62 -5.09
N ILE A 59 -21.71 13.32 -5.05
CA ILE A 59 -22.29 12.50 -6.12
C ILE A 59 -23.82 12.31 -5.94
N ARG A 60 -24.51 13.21 -5.23
CA ARG A 60 -25.99 13.26 -5.21
C ARG A 60 -26.53 14.60 -5.69
N ARG A 61 -26.02 15.09 -6.83
CA ARG A 61 -26.59 16.25 -7.53
C ARG A 61 -26.81 15.96 -9.01
N ARG A 62 -27.75 15.05 -9.30
CA ARG A 62 -28.50 15.04 -10.57
C ARG A 62 -29.85 14.38 -10.35
#